data_AF-A0A0C9X3A7-F1
#
_entry.id   AF-A0A0C9X3A7-F1
#
_cell.length_a   1.000
_cell.length_b   1.000
_cell.length_c   1.000
_cell.angle_alpha   90.00
_cell.angle_beta   90.00
_cell.angle_gamma   90.00
#
_symmetry.space_group_name_H-M   'P 1'
#
loop_
_entity.id
_entity.type
_entity.pdbx_description
1 polymer ?
#
loop_
_entity_poly.entity_id
_entity_poly.type
_entity_poly.pdbx_seq_one_letter_code
_entity_poly.pdbx_strand_id
1 'polypeptide(L)'
;MSRVHVDFEPEAAWKHALQDRINDNLEKMLENARTSFELHIANVPLTYPEMRHKLTAEYARDVEFLRAIAGEEYEQAVERERREREWSAQCGVMPEEWSSALRQEQEAILEAIERKKGTPVGVERPSRETTIPDEVKRATTFMPSTQPTPHNADSDTKSAASSMWTDTETLDDQHETPEEVAARERREKHERHQEEFRKRAEEIKRRTADRKRQAQAECNSSSTSSTSSSSSDNGDPYPSPHGPLSDEDTVKLLIFHDQQWSRIAEYTSLHWSDFPWPVLSFAGPKNPGDLTLVAVSAYILSAFDLRRDKARSKERLREHIRKWHPDRFEGRFLKKVPEGREREKVRLGAGMVARFLNDLLARFHDLG
;
A
#
# COMPACT_ATOMS: atom_id res chain seq x y z
N MET A 1 16.70 -2.11 46.34
CA MET A 1 15.35 -1.60 46.05
C MET A 1 14.72 -2.53 45.03
N SER A 2 13.69 -3.28 45.40
CA SER A 2 13.02 -4.23 44.50
C SER A 2 12.22 -3.46 43.45
N ARG A 3 12.50 -3.71 42.17
CA ARG A 3 11.76 -3.13 41.05
C ARG A 3 10.35 -3.69 41.10
N VAL A 4 9.36 -2.86 41.43
CA VAL A 4 7.95 -3.27 41.36
C VAL A 4 7.65 -3.59 39.89
N HIS A 5 7.40 -4.86 39.60
CA HIS A 5 6.97 -5.26 38.27
C HIS A 5 5.52 -4.82 38.11
N VAL A 6 5.33 -3.69 37.45
CA VAL A 6 3.99 -3.25 37.05
C VAL A 6 3.58 -4.14 35.88
N ASP A 7 2.47 -4.85 36.04
CA ASP A 7 1.89 -5.67 34.99
C ASP A 7 1.18 -4.74 33.99
N PHE A 8 1.62 -4.71 32.74
CA PHE A 8 1.09 -3.81 31.69
C PHE A 8 -0.06 -4.43 30.90
N GLU A 9 -0.69 -5.45 31.49
CA GLU A 9 -1.72 -6.23 30.84
C GLU A 9 -3.01 -5.38 30.68
N PRO A 10 -3.63 -5.35 29.49
CA PRO A 10 -4.88 -4.65 29.30
C PRO A 10 -6.00 -5.19 30.19
N GLU A 11 -6.87 -4.30 30.67
CA GLU A 11 -8.01 -4.66 31.51
C GLU A 11 -8.89 -5.71 30.84
N ALA A 12 -9.38 -6.67 31.63
CA ALA A 12 -10.21 -7.76 31.11
C ALA A 12 -11.47 -7.26 30.39
N ALA A 13 -12.09 -6.17 30.89
CA ALA A 13 -13.25 -5.56 30.26
C ALA A 13 -12.95 -5.01 28.86
N TRP A 14 -11.76 -4.40 28.67
CA TRP A 14 -11.33 -3.92 27.36
C TRP A 14 -11.10 -5.07 26.38
N LYS A 15 -10.46 -6.16 26.84
CA LYS A 15 -10.24 -7.36 26.02
C LYS A 15 -11.56 -7.98 25.57
N HIS A 16 -12.55 -8.07 26.46
CA HIS A 16 -13.88 -8.59 26.12
C HIS A 16 -14.56 -7.69 25.07
N ALA A 17 -14.58 -6.38 25.27
CA ALA A 17 -15.17 -5.45 24.31
C ALA A 17 -14.48 -5.49 22.93
N LEU A 18 -13.16 -5.65 22.91
CA LEU A 18 -12.40 -5.85 21.68
C LEU A 18 -12.79 -7.16 20.99
N GLN A 19 -12.90 -8.25 21.76
CA GLN A 19 -13.27 -9.56 21.25
C GLN A 19 -14.68 -9.55 20.67
N ASP A 20 -15.65 -8.93 21.36
CA ASP A 20 -17.03 -8.77 20.85
C ASP A 20 -17.04 -8.05 19.50
N ARG A 21 -16.32 -6.93 19.40
CA ARG A 21 -16.22 -6.17 18.15
C ARG A 21 -15.60 -6.97 17.00
N ILE A 22 -14.56 -7.76 17.28
CA ILE A 22 -13.91 -8.62 16.28
C ILE A 22 -14.85 -9.75 15.87
N ASN A 23 -15.56 -10.36 16.83
CA ASN A 23 -16.55 -11.40 16.56
C ASN A 23 -17.72 -10.90 15.71
N ASP A 24 -18.24 -9.70 15.98
CA ASP A 24 -19.29 -9.07 15.18
C ASP A 24 -18.85 -8.85 13.72
N ASN A 25 -17.57 -8.49 13.51
CA ASN A 25 -17.00 -8.35 12.17
C ASN A 25 -16.84 -9.72 11.50
N LEU A 26 -16.28 -10.70 12.23
CA LEU A 26 -16.12 -12.07 11.77
C LEU A 26 -17.46 -12.68 11.35
N GLU A 27 -18.53 -12.49 12.12
CA GLU A 27 -19.87 -12.98 11.79
C GLU A 27 -20.37 -12.42 10.46
N LYS A 28 -20.18 -11.11 10.22
CA LYS A 28 -20.52 -10.49 8.92
C LYS A 28 -19.69 -11.07 7.77
N MET A 29 -18.40 -11.34 7.98
CA MET A 29 -17.56 -11.96 6.95
C MET A 29 -17.98 -13.40 6.66
N LEU A 30 -18.31 -14.17 7.70
CA LEU A 30 -18.78 -15.55 7.59
C LEU A 30 -20.13 -15.62 6.86
N GLU A 31 -21.06 -14.70 7.16
CA GLU A 31 -22.35 -14.64 6.46
C GLU A 31 -22.19 -14.31 4.98
N ASN A 32 -21.27 -13.40 4.64
CA ASN A 32 -20.92 -13.10 3.25
C ASN A 32 -20.31 -14.31 2.53
N ALA A 33 -19.37 -15.01 3.17
CA ALA A 33 -18.74 -16.21 2.62
C ALA A 33 -19.77 -17.32 2.40
N ARG A 34 -20.66 -17.52 3.37
CA ARG A 34 -21.78 -18.47 3.30
C ARG A 34 -22.71 -18.14 2.13
N THR A 35 -23.17 -16.89 2.02
CA THR A 35 -24.05 -16.45 0.92
C THR A 35 -23.40 -16.68 -0.44
N SER A 36 -22.09 -16.40 -0.56
CA SER A 36 -21.34 -16.66 -1.80
C SER A 36 -21.25 -18.15 -2.12
N PHE A 37 -21.00 -19.00 -1.11
CA PHE A 37 -20.95 -20.45 -1.28
C PHE A 37 -22.31 -21.03 -1.68
N GLU A 38 -23.39 -20.59 -1.02
CA GLU A 38 -24.77 -20.99 -1.34
C GLU A 38 -25.14 -20.62 -2.78
N LEU A 39 -24.72 -19.44 -3.25
CA LEU A 39 -24.92 -19.02 -4.63
C LEU A 39 -24.12 -19.89 -5.62
N HIS A 40 -22.86 -20.21 -5.30
CA HIS A 40 -22.04 -21.08 -6.15
C HIS A 40 -22.60 -22.50 -6.23
N ILE A 41 -22.99 -23.09 -5.10
CA ILE A 41 -23.50 -24.46 -5.06
C ILE A 41 -24.89 -24.59 -5.70
N ALA A 42 -25.71 -23.52 -5.69
CA ALA A 42 -26.98 -23.47 -6.41
C ALA A 42 -26.80 -23.45 -7.94
N ASN A 43 -25.70 -22.86 -8.43
CA ASN A 43 -25.39 -22.78 -9.86
C ASN A 43 -24.74 -24.06 -10.43
N VAL A 44 -24.23 -24.96 -9.58
CA VAL A 44 -23.62 -26.22 -10.02
C VAL A 44 -24.68 -27.31 -10.18
N PRO A 45 -24.87 -27.88 -11.38
CA PRO A 45 -25.83 -28.96 -11.60
C PRO A 45 -25.57 -30.16 -10.68
N LEU A 46 -26.64 -30.82 -10.23
CA LEU A 46 -26.58 -31.99 -9.34
C LEU A 46 -25.83 -33.18 -9.93
N THR A 47 -25.65 -33.21 -11.26
CA THR A 47 -24.92 -34.25 -11.99
C THR A 47 -23.41 -34.23 -11.76
N TYR A 48 -22.86 -33.18 -11.12
CA TYR A 48 -21.42 -33.02 -10.88
C TYR A 48 -21.08 -33.02 -9.38
N PRO A 49 -21.13 -34.18 -8.71
CA PRO A 49 -20.87 -34.28 -7.27
C PRO A 49 -19.45 -33.85 -6.89
N GLU A 50 -18.45 -34.12 -7.75
CA GLU A 50 -17.05 -33.73 -7.51
C GLU A 50 -16.88 -32.21 -7.39
N MET A 51 -17.57 -31.44 -8.24
CA MET A 51 -17.52 -29.98 -8.21
C MET A 51 -18.15 -29.42 -6.94
N ARG A 52 -19.26 -30.02 -6.48
CA ARG A 52 -19.90 -29.64 -5.21
C ARG A 52 -18.99 -29.93 -4.02
N HIS A 53 -18.33 -31.09 -3.99
CA HIS A 53 -17.34 -31.42 -2.96
C HIS A 53 -16.20 -30.41 -2.93
N LYS A 54 -15.69 -30.02 -4.11
CA LYS A 54 -14.63 -29.01 -4.22
C LYS A 54 -15.08 -27.67 -3.63
N LEU A 55 -16.28 -27.19 -3.96
CA LEU A 55 -16.83 -25.96 -3.40
C LEU A 55 -16.99 -26.03 -1.88
N THR A 56 -17.45 -27.17 -1.34
CA THR A 56 -17.58 -27.34 0.11
C THR A 56 -16.22 -27.29 0.81
N ALA A 57 -15.20 -27.94 0.23
CA ALA A 57 -13.84 -27.89 0.76
C ALA A 57 -13.20 -26.50 0.65
N GLU A 58 -13.57 -25.71 -0.37
CA GLU A 58 -13.16 -24.31 -0.50
C GLU A 58 -13.82 -23.44 0.57
N TYR A 59 -15.13 -23.53 0.75
CA TYR A 59 -15.85 -22.82 1.80
C TYR A 59 -15.30 -23.13 3.20
N ALA A 60 -14.99 -24.40 3.49
CA ALA A 60 -14.37 -24.79 4.76
C ALA A 60 -13.03 -24.08 4.99
N ARG A 61 -12.17 -24.04 3.97
CA ARG A 61 -10.89 -23.32 4.03
C ARG A 61 -11.08 -21.82 4.23
N ASP A 62 -12.06 -21.22 3.55
CA ASP A 62 -12.35 -19.79 3.70
C ASP A 62 -12.82 -19.46 5.12
N VAL A 63 -13.67 -20.31 5.72
CA VAL A 63 -14.12 -20.15 7.11
C VAL A 63 -12.96 -20.25 8.10
N GLU A 64 -12.08 -21.24 7.93
CA GLU A 64 -10.86 -21.38 8.75
C GLU A 64 -9.94 -20.16 8.62
N PHE A 65 -9.74 -19.69 7.40
CA PHE A 65 -8.93 -18.50 7.12
C PHE A 65 -9.50 -17.23 7.77
N LEU A 66 -10.80 -17.00 7.69
CA LEU A 66 -11.46 -15.85 8.33
C LEU A 66 -11.32 -15.88 9.85
N ARG A 67 -11.43 -17.07 10.47
CA ARG A 67 -11.20 -17.25 11.91
C ARG A 67 -9.74 -16.98 12.29
N ALA A 68 -8.78 -17.40 11.46
CA ALA A 68 -7.37 -17.13 11.69
C ALA A 68 -7.07 -15.62 11.66
N ILE A 69 -7.62 -14.88 10.69
CA ILE A 69 -7.50 -13.41 10.62
C ILE A 69 -8.05 -12.75 11.88
N ALA A 70 -9.25 -13.15 12.33
CA ALA A 70 -9.86 -12.58 13.52
C ALA A 70 -9.00 -12.81 14.78
N GLY A 71 -8.39 -13.99 14.90
CA GLY A 71 -7.44 -14.30 15.98
C GLY A 71 -6.20 -13.41 15.93
N GLU A 72 -5.60 -13.26 14.75
CA GLU A 72 -4.44 -12.39 14.55
C GLU A 72 -4.76 -10.92 14.86
N GLU A 73 -5.92 -10.42 14.44
CA GLU A 73 -6.35 -9.04 14.73
C GLU A 73 -6.48 -8.79 16.24
N TYR A 74 -7.03 -9.76 16.97
CA TYR A 74 -7.14 -9.69 18.43
C TYR A 74 -5.75 -9.63 19.09
N GLU A 75 -4.84 -10.54 18.72
CA GLU A 75 -3.47 -10.56 19.26
C GLU A 75 -2.72 -9.26 18.97
N GLN A 76 -2.77 -8.76 17.72
CA GLN A 76 -2.12 -7.51 17.34
C GLN A 76 -2.68 -6.31 18.07
N ALA A 77 -3.99 -6.26 18.32
CA ALA A 77 -4.62 -5.18 19.06
C ALA A 77 -4.23 -5.20 20.54
N VAL A 78 -4.21 -6.38 21.17
CA VAL A 78 -3.72 -6.56 22.56
C VAL A 78 -2.25 -6.14 22.67
N GLU A 79 -1.40 -6.54 21.73
CA GLU A 79 0.02 -6.21 21.75
C GLU A 79 0.29 -4.72 21.50
N ARG A 80 -0.51 -4.07 20.65
CA ARG A 80 -0.45 -2.61 20.47
C ARG A 80 -0.79 -1.89 21.77
N GLU A 81 -1.86 -2.30 22.42
CA GLU A 81 -2.32 -1.73 23.68
C GLU A 81 -1.29 -1.94 24.81
N ARG A 82 -0.64 -3.11 24.87
CA ARG A 82 0.48 -3.36 25.79
C ARG A 82 1.63 -2.37 25.55
N ARG A 83 2.06 -2.22 24.30
CA ARG A 83 3.12 -1.26 23.94
C ARG A 83 2.74 0.19 24.24
N GLU A 84 1.48 0.58 24.05
CA GLU A 84 1.01 1.93 24.40
C GLU A 84 0.99 2.16 25.92
N ARG A 85 0.63 1.15 26.72
CA ARG A 85 0.74 1.23 28.19
C ARG A 85 2.17 1.24 28.69
N GLU A 86 3.02 0.37 28.13
CA GLU A 86 4.46 0.35 28.41
C GLU A 86 5.09 1.69 28.09
N TRP A 87 4.80 2.24 26.90
CA TRP A 87 5.24 3.56 26.49
C TRP A 87 4.74 4.63 27.46
N SER A 88 3.46 4.62 27.84
CA SER A 88 2.89 5.61 28.77
C SER A 88 3.52 5.54 30.17
N ALA A 89 3.79 4.33 30.67
CA ALA A 89 4.43 4.14 31.97
C ALA A 89 5.92 4.50 31.95
N GLN A 90 6.61 4.23 30.85
CA GLN A 90 8.02 4.55 30.67
C GLN A 90 8.23 6.05 30.35
N CYS A 91 7.30 6.68 29.64
CA CYS A 91 7.29 8.10 29.30
C CYS A 91 6.67 9.00 30.38
N GLY A 92 6.28 8.46 31.54
CA GLY A 92 6.01 9.27 32.75
C GLY A 92 7.21 10.15 33.14
N VAL A 93 8.40 9.83 32.63
CA VAL A 93 9.54 10.75 32.52
C VAL A 93 9.96 10.72 31.05
N MET A 94 9.43 11.62 30.22
CA MET A 94 10.06 11.90 28.91
C MET A 94 11.55 12.13 29.20
N PRO A 95 12.47 11.39 28.55
CA PRO A 95 13.89 11.69 28.66
C PRO A 95 14.09 13.18 28.45
N GLU A 96 14.75 13.84 29.41
CA GLU A 96 14.87 15.31 29.44
C GLU A 96 15.43 15.85 28.11
N GLU A 97 16.25 15.04 27.44
CA GLU A 97 16.79 15.27 26.10
C GLU A 97 15.71 15.42 25.01
N TRP A 98 14.69 14.55 24.99
CA TRP A 98 13.59 14.65 24.02
C TRP A 98 12.64 15.81 24.35
N SER A 99 12.40 16.05 25.64
CA SER A 99 11.65 17.23 26.10
C SER A 99 12.35 18.54 25.71
N SER A 100 13.68 18.57 25.79
CA SER A 100 14.52 19.69 25.39
C SER A 100 14.54 19.89 23.88
N ALA A 101 14.73 18.81 23.09
CA ALA A 101 14.73 18.88 21.64
C ALA A 101 13.39 19.38 21.08
N LEU A 102 12.27 18.89 21.61
CA LEU A 102 10.94 19.32 21.18
C LEU A 102 10.66 20.78 21.57
N ARG A 103 11.11 21.22 22.75
CA ARG A 103 11.04 22.63 23.15
C ARG A 103 11.88 23.52 22.24
N GLN A 104 13.10 23.10 21.91
CA GLN A 104 14.00 23.82 21.01
C GLN A 104 13.41 23.94 19.60
N GLU A 105 12.74 22.89 19.11
CA GLU A 105 12.04 22.93 17.83
C GLU A 105 10.84 23.90 17.85
N GLN A 106 10.03 23.88 18.91
CA GLN A 106 8.94 24.85 19.06
C GLN A 106 9.44 26.30 19.18
N GLU A 107 10.55 26.53 19.90
CA GLU A 107 11.18 27.84 20.01
C GLU A 107 11.73 28.33 18.66
N ALA A 108 12.36 27.46 17.87
CA ALA A 108 12.83 27.79 16.53
C ALA A 108 11.68 28.14 15.57
N ILE A 109 10.52 27.48 15.70
CA ILE A 109 9.32 27.80 14.92
C ILE A 109 8.77 29.18 15.31
N LEU A 110 8.68 29.49 16.60
CA LEU A 110 8.24 30.81 17.07
C LEU A 110 9.17 31.92 16.58
N GLU A 111 10.49 31.72 16.67
CA GLU A 111 11.49 32.66 16.16
C GLU A 111 11.36 32.86 14.64
N ALA A 112 11.08 31.79 13.88
CA ALA A 112 10.85 31.88 12.44
C ALA A 112 9.58 32.69 12.08
N ILE A 113 8.53 32.61 12.91
CA ILE A 113 7.31 33.40 12.74
C ILE A 113 7.56 34.87 13.09
N GLU A 114 8.27 35.16 14.19
CA GLU A 114 8.62 36.53 14.57
C GLU A 114 9.51 37.21 13.52
N ARG A 115 10.51 36.49 13.00
CA ARG A 115 11.36 36.97 11.90
C ARG A 115 10.55 37.30 10.64
N LYS A 116 9.51 36.51 10.34
CA LYS A 116 8.59 36.80 9.22
C LYS A 116 7.66 37.98 9.50
N LYS A 117 7.22 38.18 10.75
CA LYS A 117 6.38 39.32 11.14
C LYS A 117 7.13 40.66 11.13
N GLY A 118 8.44 40.63 11.39
CA GLY A 118 9.29 41.82 11.44
C GLY A 118 9.81 42.33 10.09
N THR A 119 9.54 41.64 8.97
CA THR A 119 9.94 42.14 7.65
C THR A 119 8.85 43.06 7.11
N PRO A 120 9.02 44.40 7.11
CA PRO A 120 8.04 45.29 6.52
C PRO A 120 7.91 44.91 5.04
N VAL A 121 6.69 44.58 4.62
CA VAL A 121 6.32 44.37 3.22
C VAL A 121 6.51 45.72 2.50
N GLY A 122 7.76 45.97 2.10
CA GLY A 122 8.13 47.02 1.18
C GLY A 122 7.48 46.71 -0.15
N VAL A 123 6.50 47.53 -0.50
CA VAL A 123 5.82 47.58 -1.78
C VAL A 123 6.84 47.90 -2.86
N GLU A 124 7.51 46.88 -3.41
CA GLU A 124 8.12 46.98 -4.73
C GLU A 124 7.47 45.97 -5.65
N ARG A 125 6.41 46.48 -6.28
CA ARG A 125 5.74 45.91 -7.44
C ARG A 125 6.72 45.99 -8.62
N PRO A 126 7.26 44.89 -9.13
CA PRO A 126 8.04 44.94 -10.35
C PRO A 126 7.06 45.09 -11.52
N SER A 127 7.04 46.29 -12.11
CA SER A 127 6.45 46.54 -13.42
C SER A 127 7.10 45.60 -14.43
N ARG A 128 6.38 44.55 -14.83
CA ARG A 128 6.76 43.71 -15.97
C ARG A 128 5.76 43.96 -17.09
N GLU A 129 6.21 44.81 -17.98
CA GLU A 129 5.72 45.02 -19.33
C GLU A 129 5.82 43.68 -20.08
N THR A 130 4.69 43.01 -20.28
CA THR A 130 4.60 41.84 -21.17
C THR A 130 3.46 42.06 -22.15
N THR A 131 3.87 42.37 -23.37
CA THR A 131 3.09 42.39 -24.60
C THR A 131 2.23 41.14 -24.74
N ILE A 132 0.94 41.35 -24.91
CA ILE A 132 -0.08 40.35 -25.28
C ILE A 132 -0.12 40.28 -26.80
N PRO A 133 0.01 39.09 -27.43
CA PRO A 133 -0.69 38.80 -28.66
C PRO A 133 -2.04 38.15 -28.37
N ASP A 134 -2.97 38.61 -29.18
CA ASP A 134 -4.39 38.33 -29.25
C ASP A 134 -4.72 36.84 -29.48
N GLU A 135 -5.99 36.53 -29.25
CA GLU A 135 -6.72 35.41 -29.84
C GLU A 135 -6.63 34.01 -29.17
N VAL A 136 -7.70 33.60 -28.47
CA VAL A 136 -8.58 32.47 -28.81
C VAL A 136 -9.65 32.27 -27.71
N LYS A 137 -10.86 32.73 -28.04
CA LYS A 137 -12.21 32.13 -27.85
C LYS A 137 -12.49 31.29 -26.58
N ARG A 138 -13.17 31.96 -25.65
CA ARG A 138 -14.42 31.60 -24.92
C ARG A 138 -14.82 30.11 -24.87
N ALA A 139 -14.94 29.60 -23.65
CA ALA A 139 -16.11 28.84 -23.21
C ALA A 139 -16.37 29.10 -21.71
N THR A 140 -17.33 29.98 -21.43
CA THR A 140 -17.85 30.30 -20.09
C THR A 140 -19.00 29.35 -19.80
N THR A 141 -18.78 28.33 -18.96
CA THR A 141 -19.86 27.48 -18.47
C THR A 141 -20.49 28.14 -17.25
N PHE A 142 -21.69 28.69 -17.49
CA PHE A 142 -22.63 29.19 -16.51
C PHE A 142 -23.05 28.09 -15.52
N MET A 143 -23.05 28.40 -14.22
CA MET A 143 -23.81 27.63 -13.22
C MET A 143 -25.21 28.26 -13.08
N PRO A 144 -26.31 27.48 -13.17
CA PRO A 144 -27.62 27.98 -12.85
C PRO A 144 -27.91 27.87 -11.35
N SER A 145 -28.26 29.01 -10.78
CA SER A 145 -29.01 29.17 -9.53
C SER A 145 -30.48 28.83 -9.79
N THR A 146 -31.07 28.00 -8.95
CA THR A 146 -32.54 27.84 -8.85
C THR A 146 -32.93 27.47 -7.43
N GLN A 147 -33.46 28.45 -6.69
CA GLN A 147 -34.59 28.25 -5.78
C GLN A 147 -35.89 28.25 -6.60
N PRO A 148 -36.92 27.50 -6.19
CA PRO A 148 -38.10 28.17 -5.61
C PRO A 148 -38.84 27.36 -4.51
N THR A 149 -39.34 28.07 -3.50
CA THR A 149 -40.59 27.80 -2.73
C THR A 149 -41.82 28.28 -3.56
N PRO A 150 -43.13 28.00 -3.29
CA PRO A 150 -43.81 27.89 -1.98
C PRO A 150 -45.07 26.95 -1.87
N HIS A 151 -45.78 27.06 -0.71
CA HIS A 151 -47.18 26.71 -0.33
C HIS A 151 -47.37 25.42 0.50
N ASN A 152 -47.77 25.45 1.79
CA ASN A 152 -48.99 25.93 2.52
C ASN A 152 -50.10 24.87 2.67
N ALA A 153 -50.43 24.52 3.93
CA ALA A 153 -51.74 24.13 4.51
C ALA A 153 -51.45 23.32 5.80
N ASP A 154 -51.59 23.88 7.01
CA ASP A 154 -52.82 24.11 7.81
C ASP A 154 -53.06 23.00 8.85
N SER A 155 -52.91 23.36 10.13
CA SER A 155 -53.82 23.10 11.28
C SER A 155 -53.07 23.46 12.58
N ASP A 156 -53.39 24.58 13.22
CA ASP A 156 -54.34 24.71 14.35
C ASP A 156 -53.96 23.81 15.54
N THR A 157 -53.81 24.23 16.80
CA THR A 157 -54.37 25.39 17.53
C THR A 157 -53.73 25.49 18.93
N LYS A 158 -53.73 26.71 19.49
CA LYS A 158 -53.99 27.11 20.90
C LYS A 158 -52.85 27.28 21.94
N SER A 159 -52.84 28.55 22.40
CA SER A 159 -52.60 29.09 23.75
C SER A 159 -51.14 29.37 24.15
N ALA A 160 -50.63 30.61 24.17
CA ALA A 160 -51.05 31.87 24.81
C ALA A 160 -50.77 31.94 26.33
N ALA A 161 -49.60 32.49 26.68
CA ALA A 161 -49.35 33.45 27.78
C ALA A 161 -47.86 33.85 27.69
N SER A 162 -47.51 35.06 27.22
CA SER A 162 -47.39 36.28 28.04
C SER A 162 -46.09 36.34 28.88
N SER A 163 -45.03 36.94 28.31
CA SER A 163 -43.95 37.70 28.99
C SER A 163 -42.96 38.12 27.88
N MET A 164 -42.89 39.33 27.31
CA MET A 164 -42.71 40.69 27.84
C MET A 164 -41.45 40.90 28.70
N TRP A 165 -40.39 41.37 28.02
CA TRP A 165 -39.13 42.02 28.47
C TRP A 165 -38.17 41.10 29.26
N THR A 166 -36.89 40.97 28.91
CA THR A 166 -35.88 42.03 28.75
C THR A 166 -34.77 41.63 27.77
N ASP A 167 -34.54 42.50 26.79
CA ASP A 167 -33.33 42.55 25.99
C ASP A 167 -32.20 43.08 26.90
N THR A 168 -31.27 42.20 27.26
CA THR A 168 -30.05 42.54 27.99
C THR A 168 -28.95 41.74 27.34
N GLU A 169 -28.43 42.32 26.24
CA GLU A 169 -27.23 41.90 25.51
C GLU A 169 -26.04 41.91 26.49
N THR A 170 -25.96 40.84 27.27
CA THR A 170 -24.83 40.52 28.13
C THR A 170 -23.92 39.72 27.24
N LEU A 171 -22.89 40.37 26.69
CA LEU A 171 -21.73 39.73 26.07
C LEU A 171 -21.02 38.92 27.16
N ASP A 172 -21.59 37.76 27.44
CA ASP A 172 -21.06 36.75 28.34
C ASP A 172 -19.92 36.09 27.55
N ASP A 173 -18.71 36.59 27.75
CA ASP A 173 -17.46 36.03 27.25
C ASP A 173 -17.27 34.69 27.97
N GLN A 174 -17.98 33.67 27.50
CA GLN A 174 -17.89 32.30 28.00
C GLN A 174 -16.49 31.79 27.70
N HIS A 175 -15.60 31.99 28.67
CA HIS A 175 -14.32 31.30 28.73
C HIS A 175 -14.59 29.79 28.71
N GLU A 176 -14.49 29.18 27.52
CA GLU A 176 -14.50 27.74 27.34
C GLU A 176 -13.52 27.14 28.35
N THR A 177 -14.02 26.27 29.20
CA THR A 177 -13.17 25.65 30.21
C THR A 177 -12.12 24.77 29.51
N PRO A 178 -10.86 24.72 29.98
CA PRO A 178 -9.83 23.85 29.38
C PRO A 178 -10.27 22.37 29.26
N GLU A 179 -11.19 21.94 30.12
CA GLU A 179 -11.78 20.60 30.09
C GLU A 179 -12.72 20.38 28.89
N GLU A 180 -13.54 21.36 28.52
CA GLU A 180 -14.40 21.29 27.33
C GLU A 180 -13.58 21.28 26.04
N VAL A 181 -12.49 22.04 25.99
CA VAL A 181 -11.57 22.03 24.85
C VAL A 181 -10.94 20.64 24.67
N ALA A 182 -10.47 20.03 25.77
CA ALA A 182 -9.90 18.68 25.74
C ALA A 182 -10.95 17.60 25.40
N ALA A 183 -12.21 17.78 25.81
CA ALA A 183 -13.30 16.88 25.46
C ALA A 183 -13.67 16.98 23.96
N ARG A 184 -13.67 18.18 23.40
CA ARG A 184 -13.88 18.43 21.96
C ARG A 184 -12.77 17.78 21.12
N GLU A 185 -11.52 17.94 21.52
CA GLU A 185 -10.37 17.33 20.82
C GLU A 185 -10.42 15.80 20.85
N ARG A 186 -10.83 15.19 21.98
CA ARG A 186 -11.02 13.73 22.07
C ARG A 186 -12.12 13.23 21.13
N ARG A 187 -13.24 13.95 21.03
CA ARG A 187 -14.33 13.62 20.10
C ARG A 187 -13.88 13.73 18.65
N GLU A 188 -13.19 14.82 18.30
CA GLU A 188 -12.69 15.04 16.95
C GLU A 188 -11.65 13.96 16.56
N LYS A 189 -10.74 13.60 17.47
CA LYS A 189 -9.77 12.52 17.22
C LYS A 189 -10.45 11.16 17.03
N HIS A 190 -11.49 10.87 17.80
CA HIS A 190 -12.27 9.66 17.65
C HIS A 190 -13.02 9.63 16.31
N GLU A 191 -13.60 10.77 15.91
CA GLU A 191 -14.28 10.93 14.62
C GLU A 191 -13.31 10.75 13.44
N ARG A 192 -12.11 11.34 13.50
CA ARG A 192 -11.06 11.13 12.49
C ARG A 192 -10.68 9.66 12.35
N HIS A 193 -10.53 8.94 13.46
CA HIS A 193 -10.23 7.50 13.41
C HIS A 193 -11.40 6.69 12.84
N GLN A 194 -12.65 7.01 13.19
CA GLN A 194 -13.81 6.34 12.60
C GLN A 194 -13.89 6.60 11.09
N GLU A 195 -13.63 7.83 10.66
CA GLU A 195 -13.62 8.18 9.24
C GLU A 195 -12.48 7.49 8.49
N GLU A 196 -11.27 7.40 9.05
CA GLU A 196 -10.18 6.63 8.47
C GLU A 196 -10.53 5.14 8.34
N PHE A 197 -11.21 4.58 9.34
CA PHE A 197 -11.67 3.18 9.30
C PHE A 197 -12.70 2.98 8.18
N ARG A 198 -13.66 3.90 8.05
CA ARG A 198 -14.65 3.89 6.96
C ARG A 198 -13.96 3.97 5.60
N LYS A 199 -12.97 4.85 5.46
CA LYS A 199 -12.21 5.06 4.22
C LYS A 199 -11.39 3.82 3.83
N ARG A 200 -10.77 3.14 4.82
CA ARG A 200 -10.08 1.85 4.57
C ARG A 200 -11.04 0.74 4.19
N ALA A 201 -12.21 0.66 4.83
CA ALA A 201 -13.22 -0.34 4.49
C ALA A 201 -13.74 -0.15 3.06
N GLU A 202 -13.98 1.09 2.63
CA GLU A 202 -14.35 1.41 1.25
C GLU A 202 -13.23 1.08 0.25
N GLU A 203 -11.98 1.39 0.58
CA GLU A 203 -10.83 1.05 -0.27
C GLU A 203 -10.66 -0.47 -0.43
N ILE A 204 -10.84 -1.24 0.65
CA ILE A 204 -10.82 -2.71 0.61
C ILE A 204 -11.95 -3.19 -0.31
N LYS A 205 -13.18 -2.69 -0.12
CA LYS A 205 -14.35 -3.04 -0.94
C LYS A 205 -14.12 -2.72 -2.43
N ARG A 206 -13.46 -1.60 -2.73
CA ARG A 206 -13.06 -1.24 -4.10
C ARG A 206 -12.08 -2.25 -4.68
N ARG A 207 -11.04 -2.63 -3.93
CA ARG A 207 -10.04 -3.62 -4.37
C ARG A 207 -10.64 -5.00 -4.58
N THR A 208 -11.57 -5.45 -3.73
CA THR A 208 -12.26 -6.74 -3.95
C THR A 208 -13.18 -6.68 -5.17
N ALA A 209 -13.89 -5.57 -5.40
CA ALA A 209 -14.69 -5.39 -6.61
C ALA A 209 -13.82 -5.39 -7.88
N ASP A 210 -12.67 -4.72 -7.85
CA ASP A 210 -11.73 -4.70 -8.97
C ASP A 210 -11.11 -6.08 -9.23
N ARG A 211 -10.71 -6.82 -8.19
CA ARG A 211 -10.25 -8.23 -8.31
C ARG A 211 -11.35 -9.12 -8.90
N LYS A 212 -12.60 -8.96 -8.46
CA LYS A 212 -13.74 -9.71 -8.99
C LYS A 212 -13.96 -9.41 -10.48
N ARG A 213 -13.82 -8.14 -10.88
CA ARG A 213 -13.93 -7.72 -12.28
C ARG A 213 -12.79 -8.27 -13.14
N GLN A 214 -11.57 -8.32 -12.62
CA GLN A 214 -10.41 -8.94 -13.30
C GLN A 214 -10.60 -10.45 -13.47
N ALA A 215 -10.93 -11.17 -12.40
CA ALA A 215 -11.18 -12.62 -12.47
C ALA A 215 -12.32 -12.97 -13.44
N GLN A 216 -13.38 -12.15 -13.48
CA GLN A 216 -14.47 -12.34 -14.43
C GLN A 216 -14.03 -12.07 -15.88
N ALA A 217 -13.17 -11.07 -16.12
CA ALA A 217 -12.63 -10.79 -17.45
C ALA A 217 -11.71 -11.91 -17.96
N GLU A 218 -10.87 -12.47 -17.09
CA GLU A 218 -9.96 -13.59 -17.41
C GLU A 218 -10.73 -14.89 -17.72
N CYS A 219 -11.81 -15.16 -16.98
CA CYS A 219 -12.68 -16.30 -17.27
C CYS A 219 -13.40 -16.15 -18.63
N ASN A 220 -13.83 -14.93 -18.96
CA ASN A 220 -14.53 -14.66 -20.23
C ASN A 220 -13.56 -14.66 -21.43
N SER A 221 -12.31 -14.21 -21.27
CA SER A 221 -11.28 -14.28 -22.32
C SER A 221 -10.81 -15.71 -22.60
N SER A 222 -10.78 -16.57 -21.57
CA SER A 222 -10.40 -17.97 -21.71
C SER A 222 -11.44 -18.80 -22.47
N SER A 223 -12.69 -18.34 -22.55
CA SER A 223 -13.80 -19.08 -23.18
C SER A 223 -13.95 -18.84 -24.69
N THR A 224 -13.20 -17.90 -25.28
CA THR A 224 -13.27 -17.57 -26.72
C THR A 224 -12.08 -18.09 -27.55
N SER A 225 -11.14 -18.81 -26.93
CA SER A 225 -9.92 -19.30 -27.60
C SER A 225 -9.93 -20.80 -27.96
N SER A 226 -11.04 -21.51 -27.73
CA SER A 226 -11.08 -22.99 -27.79
C SER A 226 -11.68 -23.59 -29.07
N THR A 227 -11.84 -22.81 -30.15
CA THR A 227 -12.46 -23.30 -31.40
C THR A 227 -11.79 -22.74 -32.65
N SER A 228 -10.60 -23.25 -33.00
CA SER A 228 -10.17 -23.49 -34.40
C SER A 228 -8.69 -23.88 -34.50
N SER A 229 -8.41 -25.18 -34.52
CA SER A 229 -7.24 -25.71 -35.26
C SER A 229 -7.28 -27.23 -35.24
N SER A 230 -8.09 -27.78 -36.14
CA SER A 230 -7.88 -29.09 -36.71
C SER A 230 -7.30 -28.90 -38.12
N SER A 231 -6.38 -29.80 -38.49
CA SER A 231 -5.78 -30.06 -39.81
C SER A 231 -4.41 -29.44 -40.15
N SER A 232 -3.57 -30.33 -40.67
CA SER A 232 -2.19 -30.15 -41.20
C SER A 232 -1.12 -30.31 -40.12
N ASP A 233 -0.70 -31.50 -39.74
CA ASP A 233 -0.06 -32.53 -40.60
C ASP A 233 0.97 -31.91 -41.55
N ASN A 234 2.13 -31.56 -40.99
CA ASN A 234 3.46 -31.73 -41.60
C ASN A 234 4.50 -31.60 -40.48
N GLY A 235 5.29 -32.66 -40.30
CA GLY A 235 6.14 -32.85 -39.15
C GLY A 235 7.26 -31.81 -39.01
N ASP A 236 7.39 -31.29 -37.80
CA ASP A 236 8.68 -30.86 -37.25
C ASP A 236 8.70 -31.20 -35.74
N PRO A 237 9.37 -32.28 -35.31
CA PRO A 237 9.22 -32.86 -33.96
C PRO A 237 10.15 -32.24 -32.91
N TYR A 238 10.61 -31.01 -33.10
CA TYR A 238 11.40 -30.31 -32.08
C TYR A 238 10.56 -29.23 -31.40
N PRO A 239 9.91 -29.50 -30.25
CA PRO A 239 9.40 -28.45 -29.40
C PRO A 239 10.59 -27.54 -29.07
N SER A 240 10.56 -26.31 -29.58
CA SER A 240 11.57 -25.32 -29.28
C SER A 240 11.62 -25.18 -27.75
N PRO A 241 12.72 -25.57 -27.06
CA PRO A 241 12.69 -25.88 -25.62
C PRO A 241 12.40 -24.72 -24.68
N HIS A 242 12.18 -23.52 -25.21
CA HIS A 242 12.04 -22.30 -24.42
C HIS A 242 10.88 -21.46 -24.96
N GLY A 243 9.65 -21.89 -24.69
CA GLY A 243 8.52 -20.98 -24.71
C GLY A 243 8.74 -19.83 -23.71
N PRO A 244 8.12 -18.65 -23.91
CA PRO A 244 8.16 -17.58 -22.93
C PRO A 244 7.69 -18.13 -21.57
N LEU A 245 8.42 -17.81 -20.50
CA LEU A 245 8.01 -18.23 -19.15
C LEU A 245 6.60 -17.74 -18.86
N SER A 246 5.82 -18.58 -18.16
CA SER A 246 4.52 -18.16 -17.66
C SER A 246 4.68 -17.04 -16.62
N ASP A 247 3.63 -16.23 -16.45
CA ASP A 247 3.62 -15.16 -15.44
C ASP A 247 3.83 -15.72 -14.02
N GLU A 248 3.24 -16.88 -13.74
CA GLU A 248 3.40 -17.59 -12.47
C GLU A 248 4.85 -18.05 -12.25
N ASP A 249 5.52 -18.58 -13.28
CA ASP A 249 6.92 -18.98 -13.18
C ASP A 249 7.85 -17.78 -13.05
N THR A 250 7.48 -16.65 -13.66
CA THR A 250 8.18 -15.37 -13.47
C THR A 250 8.11 -14.94 -12.02
N VAL A 251 6.93 -14.94 -11.40
CA VAL A 251 6.77 -14.60 -9.97
C VAL A 251 7.61 -15.52 -9.09
N LYS A 252 7.56 -16.84 -9.34
CA LYS A 252 8.39 -17.83 -8.61
C LYS A 252 9.88 -17.56 -8.77
N LEU A 253 10.34 -17.26 -9.98
CA LEU A 253 11.73 -16.94 -10.26
C LEU A 253 12.19 -15.69 -9.49
N LEU A 254 11.35 -14.65 -9.43
CA LEU A 254 11.67 -13.42 -8.71
C LEU A 254 11.78 -13.65 -7.20
N ILE A 255 10.85 -14.41 -6.61
CA ILE A 255 10.89 -14.81 -5.19
C ILE A 255 12.15 -15.63 -4.92
N PHE A 256 12.45 -16.60 -5.80
CA PHE A 256 13.65 -17.41 -5.71
C PHE A 256 14.93 -16.55 -5.74
N HIS A 257 15.03 -15.60 -6.67
CA HIS A 257 16.19 -14.69 -6.75
C HIS A 257 16.35 -13.82 -5.50
N ASP A 258 15.25 -13.36 -4.90
CA ASP A 258 15.34 -12.57 -3.68
C ASP A 258 15.80 -13.40 -2.48
N GLN A 259 15.33 -14.64 -2.36
CA GLN A 259 15.85 -15.60 -1.38
C GLN A 259 17.33 -15.93 -1.59
N GLN A 260 17.78 -16.05 -2.85
CA GLN A 260 19.20 -16.29 -3.18
C GLN A 260 20.08 -15.13 -2.70
N TRP A 261 19.65 -13.88 -2.83
CA TRP A 261 20.40 -12.73 -2.30
C TRP A 261 20.67 -12.82 -0.79
N SER A 262 19.69 -13.31 -0.02
CA SER A 262 19.84 -13.55 1.41
C SER A 262 20.85 -14.66 1.68
N ARG A 263 20.77 -15.78 0.94
CA ARG A 263 21.66 -16.94 1.12
C ARG A 263 23.12 -16.64 0.78
N ILE A 264 23.40 -15.96 -0.32
CA ILE A 264 24.80 -15.66 -0.71
C ILE A 264 25.50 -14.69 0.26
N ALA A 265 24.73 -13.95 1.07
CA ALA A 265 25.30 -13.12 2.12
C ALA A 265 25.97 -13.96 3.23
N GLU A 266 25.54 -15.22 3.40
CA GLU A 266 26.02 -16.14 4.44
C GLU A 266 27.18 -17.03 3.96
N TYR A 267 27.30 -17.27 2.66
CA TYR A 267 28.34 -18.13 2.11
C TYR A 267 29.76 -17.54 2.26
N THR A 268 30.74 -18.42 2.44
CA THR A 268 32.18 -18.08 2.56
C THR A 268 32.89 -18.08 1.22
N SER A 269 32.44 -18.93 0.28
CA SER A 269 32.90 -19.02 -1.10
C SER A 269 31.71 -18.86 -2.03
N LEU A 270 31.85 -18.04 -3.07
CA LEU A 270 30.81 -17.80 -4.09
C LEU A 270 31.34 -18.11 -5.49
N HIS A 271 30.48 -18.71 -6.30
CA HIS A 271 30.71 -19.04 -7.70
C HIS A 271 29.78 -18.25 -8.61
N TRP A 272 30.06 -18.26 -9.92
CA TRP A 272 29.23 -17.57 -10.91
C TRP A 272 27.75 -17.97 -10.85
N SER A 273 27.45 -19.26 -10.62
CA SER A 273 26.10 -19.81 -10.55
C SER A 273 25.30 -19.40 -9.32
N ASP A 274 25.97 -18.93 -8.26
CA ASP A 274 25.32 -18.62 -6.98
C ASP A 274 24.63 -17.25 -7.03
N PHE A 275 25.04 -16.39 -7.96
CA PHE A 275 24.47 -15.06 -8.11
C PHE A 275 23.11 -15.13 -8.81
N PRO A 276 22.07 -14.49 -8.25
CA PRO A 276 20.76 -14.37 -8.90
C PRO A 276 20.81 -13.31 -10.01
N TRP A 277 21.43 -13.66 -11.12
CA TRP A 277 21.53 -12.80 -12.31
C TRP A 277 20.14 -12.37 -12.79
N PRO A 278 19.93 -11.10 -13.16
CA PRO A 278 18.61 -10.59 -13.55
C PRO A 278 18.24 -11.04 -14.97
N VAL A 279 17.99 -12.33 -15.15
CA VAL A 279 17.53 -12.95 -16.39
C VAL A 279 16.33 -13.84 -16.10
N LEU A 280 15.41 -13.96 -17.06
CA LEU A 280 14.23 -14.84 -16.96
C LEU A 280 14.62 -16.30 -17.26
N SER A 281 15.49 -16.88 -16.42
CA SER A 281 15.91 -18.26 -16.52
C SER A 281 16.37 -18.78 -15.16
N PHE A 282 15.80 -19.90 -14.71
CA PHE A 282 16.20 -20.56 -13.45
C PHE A 282 17.65 -21.07 -13.47
N ALA A 283 18.19 -21.39 -14.65
CA ALA A 283 19.57 -21.84 -14.79
C ALA A 283 20.58 -20.68 -14.73
N GLY A 284 20.11 -19.43 -14.87
CA GLY A 284 20.96 -18.26 -15.03
C GLY A 284 21.76 -18.25 -16.34
N PRO A 285 22.52 -17.17 -16.60
CA PRO A 285 23.45 -17.09 -17.70
C PRO A 285 24.63 -18.04 -17.45
N LYS A 286 25.17 -18.67 -18.50
CA LYS A 286 26.38 -19.51 -18.39
C LYS A 286 27.64 -18.68 -18.47
N ASN A 287 27.58 -17.53 -19.14
CA ASN A 287 28.70 -16.62 -19.32
C ASN A 287 28.25 -15.15 -19.34
N PRO A 288 29.18 -14.19 -19.15
CA PRO A 288 28.83 -12.77 -19.17
C PRO A 288 28.21 -12.28 -20.48
N GLY A 289 28.51 -12.93 -21.62
CA GLY A 289 27.92 -12.59 -22.92
C GLY A 289 26.43 -12.91 -23.03
N ASP A 290 25.92 -13.83 -22.20
CA ASP A 290 24.49 -14.13 -22.12
C ASP A 290 23.70 -13.00 -21.43
N LEU A 291 24.39 -12.14 -20.67
CA LEU A 291 23.79 -10.95 -20.06
C LEU A 291 23.65 -9.88 -21.14
N THR A 292 22.45 -9.78 -21.71
CA THR A 292 22.10 -8.75 -22.69
C THR A 292 21.18 -7.71 -22.07
N LEU A 293 21.20 -6.48 -22.60
CA LEU A 293 20.25 -5.43 -22.20
C LEU A 293 18.80 -5.91 -22.34
N VAL A 294 18.50 -6.68 -23.38
CA VAL A 294 17.16 -7.24 -23.63
C VAL A 294 16.77 -8.19 -22.50
N ALA A 295 17.62 -9.16 -22.14
CA ALA A 295 17.32 -10.12 -21.07
C ALA A 295 17.15 -9.44 -19.70
N VAL A 296 18.02 -8.48 -19.38
CA VAL A 296 17.93 -7.71 -18.11
C VAL A 296 16.70 -6.83 -18.09
N SER A 297 16.37 -6.17 -19.21
CA SER A 297 15.15 -5.36 -19.31
C SER A 297 13.90 -6.22 -19.13
N ALA A 298 13.84 -7.39 -19.77
CA ALA A 298 12.72 -8.30 -19.64
C ALA A 298 12.54 -8.73 -18.18
N TYR A 299 13.63 -9.07 -17.47
CA TYR A 299 13.57 -9.46 -16.05
C TYR A 299 13.07 -8.34 -15.13
N ILE A 300 13.56 -7.11 -15.30
CA ILE A 300 13.16 -5.99 -14.44
C ILE A 300 11.70 -5.59 -14.71
N LEU A 301 11.25 -5.71 -15.96
CA LEU A 301 9.95 -5.27 -16.39
C LEU A 301 8.85 -6.34 -16.28
N SER A 302 9.20 -7.63 -16.27
CA SER A 302 8.20 -8.72 -16.19
C SER A 302 7.46 -8.78 -14.85
N ALA A 303 8.04 -8.23 -13.79
CA ALA A 303 7.45 -8.23 -12.46
C ALA A 303 6.22 -7.30 -12.33
N PHE A 304 5.98 -6.42 -13.30
CA PHE A 304 4.96 -5.38 -13.20
C PHE A 304 4.31 -5.08 -14.54
N ASP A 305 3.02 -4.73 -14.49
CA ASP A 305 2.37 -4.07 -15.60
C ASP A 305 2.99 -2.67 -15.78
N LEU A 306 3.93 -2.56 -16.72
CA LEU A 306 4.61 -1.31 -17.11
C LEU A 306 3.67 -0.11 -17.25
N ARG A 307 2.42 -0.37 -17.65
CA ARG A 307 1.37 0.65 -17.84
C ARG A 307 0.71 1.13 -16.54
N ARG A 308 0.60 0.27 -15.52
CA ARG A 308 -0.07 0.63 -14.25
C ARG A 308 0.90 1.03 -13.14
N ASP A 309 2.11 0.47 -13.14
CA ASP A 309 3.01 0.50 -11.98
C ASP A 309 4.38 1.15 -12.26
N LYS A 310 4.45 2.17 -13.13
CA LYS A 310 5.71 2.88 -13.48
C LYS A 310 6.56 3.29 -12.26
N ALA A 311 5.91 3.75 -11.19
CA ALA A 311 6.59 4.15 -9.95
C ALA A 311 7.29 2.96 -9.26
N ARG A 312 6.64 1.78 -9.22
CA ARG A 312 7.19 0.56 -8.62
C ARG A 312 8.30 -0.03 -9.47
N SER A 313 8.16 -0.02 -10.80
CA SER A 313 9.24 -0.44 -11.70
C SER A 313 10.50 0.40 -11.50
N LYS A 314 10.33 1.73 -11.33
CA LYS A 314 11.44 2.66 -11.06
C LYS A 314 12.09 2.41 -9.70
N GLU A 315 11.29 2.13 -8.67
CA GLU A 315 11.79 1.77 -7.34
C GLU A 315 12.63 0.48 -7.37
N ARG A 316 12.09 -0.59 -7.96
CA ARG A 316 12.80 -1.85 -8.14
C ARG A 316 14.10 -1.69 -8.93
N LEU A 317 14.08 -0.88 -9.98
CA LEU A 317 15.27 -0.57 -10.76
C LEU A 317 16.36 0.08 -9.90
N ARG A 318 16.00 1.05 -9.05
CA ARG A 318 16.93 1.68 -8.10
C ARG A 318 17.46 0.68 -7.07
N GLU A 319 16.63 -0.24 -6.58
CA GLU A 319 17.07 -1.31 -5.68
C GLU A 319 18.10 -2.22 -6.33
N HIS A 320 17.85 -2.66 -7.56
CA HIS A 320 18.81 -3.46 -8.32
C HIS A 320 20.11 -2.71 -8.59
N ILE A 321 20.05 -1.40 -8.91
CA ILE A 321 21.26 -0.57 -9.06
C ILE A 321 22.06 -0.54 -7.76
N ARG A 322 21.40 -0.40 -6.59
CA ARG A 322 22.09 -0.45 -5.28
C ARG A 322 22.73 -1.82 -5.01
N LYS A 323 22.07 -2.93 -5.39
CA LYS A 323 22.59 -4.30 -5.23
C LYS A 323 23.81 -4.56 -6.13
N TRP A 324 23.77 -4.09 -7.38
CA TRP A 324 24.81 -4.31 -8.39
C TRP A 324 25.84 -3.19 -8.50
N HIS A 325 25.77 -2.16 -7.67
CA HIS A 325 26.74 -1.06 -7.67
C HIS A 325 28.15 -1.61 -7.42
N PRO A 326 29.16 -1.23 -8.23
CA PRO A 326 30.51 -1.83 -8.16
C PRO A 326 31.08 -1.75 -6.75
N ASP A 327 31.01 -0.58 -6.09
CA ASP A 327 31.52 -0.41 -4.73
C ASP A 327 30.91 -1.39 -3.71
N ARG A 328 29.57 -1.53 -3.69
CA ARG A 328 28.88 -2.43 -2.75
C ARG A 328 29.06 -3.90 -3.12
N PHE A 329 28.99 -4.20 -4.40
CA PHE A 329 29.08 -5.57 -4.92
C PHE A 329 30.50 -6.12 -4.73
N GLU A 330 31.52 -5.33 -5.06
CA GLU A 330 32.93 -5.72 -4.91
C GLU A 330 33.32 -5.88 -3.44
N GLY A 331 32.94 -4.92 -2.59
CA GLY A 331 33.25 -4.93 -1.16
C GLY A 331 32.53 -6.03 -0.37
N ARG A 332 31.35 -6.47 -0.81
CA ARG A 332 30.54 -7.46 -0.08
C ARG A 332 30.66 -8.88 -0.64
N PHE A 333 30.55 -9.05 -1.96
CA PHE A 333 30.42 -10.36 -2.59
C PHE A 333 31.65 -10.77 -3.40
N LEU A 334 32.28 -9.86 -4.15
CA LEU A 334 33.42 -10.23 -5.02
C LEU A 334 34.65 -10.71 -4.22
N LYS A 335 34.83 -10.25 -2.98
CA LYS A 335 35.87 -10.76 -2.07
C LYS A 335 35.67 -12.21 -1.63
N LYS A 336 34.46 -12.73 -1.74
CA LYS A 336 34.12 -14.13 -1.43
C LYS A 336 34.25 -15.04 -2.65
N VAL A 337 34.44 -14.49 -3.84
CA VAL A 337 34.64 -15.28 -5.06
C VAL A 337 36.12 -15.69 -5.12
N PRO A 338 36.44 -16.98 -5.29
CA PRO A 338 37.82 -17.46 -5.41
C PRO A 338 38.60 -16.68 -6.47
N GLU A 339 39.85 -16.32 -6.16
CA GLU A 339 40.69 -15.58 -7.08
C GLU A 339 40.99 -16.38 -8.36
N GLY A 340 41.08 -15.68 -9.49
CA GLY A 340 41.35 -16.28 -10.79
C GLY A 340 40.28 -15.95 -11.83
N ARG A 341 40.04 -16.88 -12.76
CA ARG A 341 39.14 -16.66 -13.90
C ARG A 341 37.67 -16.43 -13.48
N GLU A 342 37.25 -17.03 -12.39
CA GLU A 342 35.87 -16.93 -11.92
C GLU A 342 35.55 -15.54 -11.34
N ARG A 343 36.46 -15.00 -10.52
CA ARG A 343 36.33 -13.63 -10.00
C ARG A 343 36.25 -12.60 -11.12
N GLU A 344 37.08 -12.76 -12.15
CA GLU A 344 37.03 -11.89 -13.33
C GLU A 344 35.69 -11.99 -14.06
N LYS A 345 35.21 -13.23 -14.26
CA LYS A 345 33.92 -13.49 -14.89
C LYS A 345 32.77 -12.81 -14.13
N VAL A 346 32.70 -12.99 -12.81
CA VAL A 346 31.68 -12.37 -11.94
C VAL A 346 31.79 -10.84 -11.97
N ARG A 347 33.00 -10.29 -11.88
CA ARG A 347 33.25 -8.84 -11.95
C ARG A 347 32.74 -8.24 -13.27
N LEU A 348 33.07 -8.87 -14.39
CA LEU A 348 32.60 -8.45 -15.71
C LEU A 348 31.08 -8.51 -15.83
N GLY A 349 30.47 -9.63 -15.41
CA GLY A 349 29.00 -9.79 -15.43
C GLY A 349 28.28 -8.75 -14.57
N ALA A 350 28.76 -8.51 -13.35
CA ALA A 350 28.21 -7.48 -12.46
C ALA A 350 28.33 -6.07 -13.06
N GLY A 351 29.49 -5.76 -13.67
CA GLY A 351 29.71 -4.50 -14.37
C GLY A 351 28.77 -4.31 -15.56
N MET A 352 28.49 -5.36 -16.33
CA MET A 352 27.51 -5.31 -17.43
C MET A 352 26.09 -5.05 -16.92
N VAL A 353 25.65 -5.79 -15.90
CA VAL A 353 24.33 -5.58 -15.28
C VAL A 353 24.19 -4.15 -14.76
N ALA A 354 25.19 -3.64 -14.03
CA ALA A 354 25.15 -2.27 -13.51
C ALA A 354 25.00 -1.22 -14.62
N ARG A 355 25.70 -1.38 -15.75
CA ARG A 355 25.55 -0.48 -16.91
C ARG A 355 24.14 -0.57 -17.50
N PHE A 356 23.64 -1.77 -17.77
CA PHE A 356 22.30 -1.95 -18.32
C PHE A 356 21.20 -1.38 -17.43
N LEU A 357 21.31 -1.54 -16.10
CA LEU A 357 20.34 -0.97 -15.16
C LEU A 357 20.37 0.57 -15.17
N ASN A 358 21.54 1.19 -15.29
CA ASN A 358 21.66 2.64 -15.43
C ASN A 358 21.08 3.14 -16.76
N ASP A 359 21.36 2.44 -17.87
CA ASP A 359 20.80 2.76 -19.18
C ASP A 359 19.26 2.67 -19.17
N LEU A 360 18.72 1.64 -18.51
CA LEU A 360 17.27 1.51 -18.30
C LEU A 360 16.73 2.66 -17.47
N LEU A 361 17.44 3.08 -16.41
CA LEU A 361 16.98 4.17 -15.55
C LEU A 361 16.94 5.49 -16.32
N ALA A 362 17.95 5.78 -17.14
CA ALA A 362 17.97 6.95 -18.01
C ALA A 362 16.76 6.97 -18.96
N ARG A 363 16.46 5.86 -19.65
CA ARG A 363 15.28 5.73 -20.52
C ARG A 363 13.96 5.95 -19.77
N PHE A 364 13.87 5.51 -18.51
CA PHE A 364 12.70 5.74 -17.67
C PHE A 364 12.50 7.22 -17.30
N HIS A 365 13.58 7.99 -17.23
CA HIS A 365 13.53 9.44 -17.01
C HIS A 365 13.10 10.19 -18.26
N ASP A 366 13.55 9.79 -19.45
CA ASP A 366 13.19 10.45 -20.72
C ASP A 366 11.71 10.22 -21.12
N LEU A 367 11.09 9.16 -20.62
CA LEU A 367 9.69 8.80 -20.88
C LEU A 367 8.68 9.44 -19.90
N GLY A 368 9.12 10.34 -19.01
CA GLY A 368 8.25 11.03 -18.04
C GLY A 368 8.33 12.52 -18.24
#